data_AF-A0A2W5F8W5-F1
#
_entry.id   AF-A0A2W5F8W5-F1
#
_cell.length_a   1.000
_cell.length_b   1.000
_cell.length_c   1.000
_cell.angle_alpha   90.00
_cell.angle_beta   90.00
_cell.angle_gamma   90.00
#
_symmetry.space_group_name_H-M   'P 1'
#
loop_
_entity.id
_entity.type
_entity.pdbx_description
1 polymer ?
#
loop_
_entity_poly.entity_id
_entity_poly.type
_entity_poly.pdbx_seq_one_letter_code
_entity_poly.pdbx_strand_id
1 'polypeptide(L)'
;MALQDKYQQLISEATSAGVNNLNIKEQDNILYISGEAPSADVKNQLWATYNTIDPDFRAGDLILDVNVGNAVDGGKVKVVTKESNLNIRKGPGTDQPIVGKAAHGDTITLLSKANDQWWLVKDNDGEEGYAYSQYLEPVS
;
A
#
# COMPACT_ATOMS: atom_id res chain seq x y z
N MET A 1 -12.47 -21.41 -10.77
CA MET A 1 -12.79 -20.75 -9.49
C MET A 1 -12.89 -19.27 -9.79
N ALA A 2 -13.89 -18.58 -9.24
CA ALA A 2 -13.94 -17.14 -9.36
C ALA A 2 -12.75 -16.54 -8.60
N LEU A 3 -12.21 -15.40 -9.04
CA LEU A 3 -11.12 -14.75 -8.31
C LEU A 3 -11.56 -14.37 -6.89
N GLN A 4 -12.85 -14.05 -6.73
CA GLN A 4 -13.46 -13.83 -5.42
C GLN A 4 -13.36 -15.04 -4.47
N ASP A 5 -13.40 -16.27 -4.98
CA ASP A 5 -13.20 -17.47 -4.15
C ASP A 5 -11.74 -17.57 -3.68
N LYS A 6 -10.79 -17.33 -4.59
CA LYS A 6 -9.35 -17.33 -4.30
C LYS A 6 -8.99 -16.27 -3.25
N TYR A 7 -9.58 -15.08 -3.36
CA TYR A 7 -9.33 -13.94 -2.48
C TYR A 7 -10.37 -13.76 -1.38
N GLN A 8 -11.18 -14.78 -1.08
CA GLN A 8 -12.25 -14.70 -0.09
C GLN A 8 -11.72 -14.27 1.28
N GLN A 9 -10.55 -14.78 1.69
CA GLN A 9 -9.93 -14.40 2.96
C GLN A 9 -9.63 -12.90 3.04
N LEU A 10 -9.07 -12.32 1.97
CA LEU A 10 -8.78 -10.89 1.89
C LEU A 10 -10.06 -10.04 1.92
N ILE A 11 -11.10 -10.48 1.21
CA ILE A 11 -12.42 -9.80 1.17
C ILE A 11 -13.07 -9.81 2.56
N SER A 12 -13.07 -10.96 3.24
CA SER A 12 -13.61 -11.09 4.59
C SER A 12 -12.84 -10.20 5.57
N GLU A 13 -11.52 -10.16 5.47
CA GLU A 13 -10.68 -9.30 6.31
C GLU A 13 -10.97 -7.81 6.08
N ALA A 14 -11.05 -7.35 4.83
CA ALA A 14 -11.40 -5.97 4.51
C ALA A 14 -12.77 -5.57 5.11
N THR A 15 -13.74 -6.49 5.03
CA THR A 15 -15.07 -6.28 5.61
C THR A 15 -15.02 -6.22 7.14
N SER A 16 -14.33 -7.17 7.78
CA SER A 16 -14.22 -7.26 9.24
C SER A 16 -13.38 -6.14 9.85
N ALA A 17 -12.38 -5.64 9.13
CA ALA A 17 -11.52 -4.54 9.55
C ALA A 17 -12.20 -3.16 9.44
N GLY A 18 -13.42 -3.10 8.89
CA GLY A 18 -14.20 -1.86 8.78
C GLY A 18 -13.71 -0.93 7.68
N VAL A 19 -13.25 -1.48 6.55
CA VAL A 19 -12.93 -0.66 5.35
C VAL A 19 -14.20 0.02 4.86
N ASN A 20 -14.19 1.35 4.82
CA ASN A 20 -15.30 2.16 4.33
C ASN A 20 -15.33 2.15 2.80
N ASN A 21 -16.53 2.34 2.23
CA ASN A 21 -16.73 2.38 0.77
C ASN A 21 -16.12 1.18 0.03
N LEU A 22 -16.10 0.01 0.67
CA LEU A 22 -15.55 -1.22 0.11
C LEU A 22 -16.32 -1.60 -1.16
N ASN A 23 -15.59 -1.64 -2.27
CA ASN A 23 -16.11 -1.99 -3.58
C ASN A 23 -15.25 -3.10 -4.18
N ILE A 24 -15.92 -4.18 -4.57
CA ILE A 24 -15.30 -5.41 -5.07
C ILE A 24 -15.87 -5.65 -6.47
N LYS A 25 -15.02 -5.65 -7.49
CA LYS A 25 -15.43 -5.84 -8.89
C LYS A 25 -14.47 -6.79 -9.58
N GLU A 26 -14.99 -7.70 -10.38
CA GLU A 26 -14.18 -8.55 -11.25
C GLU A 26 -14.37 -8.10 -12.69
N GLN A 27 -13.29 -7.73 -13.38
CA GLN A 27 -13.31 -7.28 -14.77
C GLN A 27 -12.04 -7.75 -15.49
N ASP A 28 -12.17 -8.22 -16.73
CA ASP A 28 -11.04 -8.66 -17.56
C ASP A 28 -10.13 -9.67 -16.86
N ASN A 29 -10.74 -10.56 -16.06
CA ASN A 29 -10.03 -11.59 -15.28
C ASN A 29 -9.08 -11.01 -14.21
N ILE A 30 -9.40 -9.81 -13.71
CA ILE A 30 -8.73 -9.12 -12.61
C ILE A 30 -9.78 -8.75 -11.54
N LEU A 31 -9.46 -9.01 -10.27
CA LEU A 31 -10.25 -8.63 -9.13
C LEU A 31 -9.81 -7.27 -8.59
N TYR A 32 -10.69 -6.29 -8.65
CA TYR A 32 -10.50 -4.95 -8.10
C TYR A 32 -11.14 -4.87 -6.73
N ILE A 33 -10.33 -4.63 -5.70
CA ILE A 33 -10.79 -4.36 -4.35
C ILE A 33 -10.37 -2.95 -3.99
N SER A 34 -11.34 -2.04 -3.87
CA SER A 34 -11.11 -0.64 -3.55
C SER A 34 -11.84 -0.23 -2.28
N GLY A 35 -11.28 0.71 -1.53
CA GLY A 35 -11.95 1.24 -0.35
C GLY A 35 -11.07 2.15 0.48
N GLU A 36 -11.56 2.47 1.68
CA GLU A 36 -10.91 3.39 2.59
C GLU A 36 -10.67 2.70 3.94
N ALA A 37 -9.41 2.36 4.21
CA ALA A 37 -9.02 1.73 5.47
C ALA A 37 -9.09 2.74 6.63
N PRO A 38 -9.59 2.33 7.80
CA PRO A 38 -9.67 3.20 8.98
C PRO A 38 -8.28 3.53 9.57
N SER A 39 -7.26 2.72 9.28
CA SER A 39 -5.88 2.95 9.72
C SER A 39 -4.87 2.37 8.73
N ALA A 40 -3.63 2.86 8.83
CA ALA A 40 -2.49 2.32 8.11
C ALA A 40 -2.21 0.84 8.45
N ASP A 41 -2.49 0.42 9.69
CA ASP A 41 -2.32 -0.97 10.11
C ASP A 41 -3.32 -1.89 9.41
N VAL A 42 -4.57 -1.48 9.24
CA VAL A 42 -5.55 -2.24 8.46
C VAL A 42 -5.10 -2.37 7.01
N LYS A 43 -4.62 -1.28 6.39
CA LYS A 43 -4.07 -1.35 5.03
C LYS A 43 -2.90 -2.34 4.94
N ASN A 44 -1.97 -2.31 5.91
CA ASN A 44 -0.84 -3.24 5.96
C ASN A 44 -1.28 -4.69 6.12
N GLN A 45 -2.28 -4.95 6.97
CA GLN A 45 -2.84 -6.29 7.17
C GLN A 45 -3.41 -6.85 5.86
N LEU A 46 -4.19 -6.06 5.12
CA LEU A 46 -4.73 -6.47 3.81
C LEU A 46 -3.62 -6.81 2.80
N TRP A 47 -2.57 -6.00 2.73
CA TRP A 47 -1.42 -6.31 1.87
C TRP A 47 -0.66 -7.56 2.31
N ALA A 48 -0.53 -7.80 3.62
CA ALA A 48 0.11 -9.00 4.16
C ALA A 48 -0.70 -10.27 3.83
N THR A 49 -2.03 -10.21 3.94
CA THR A 49 -2.91 -11.29 3.54
C THR A 49 -2.86 -11.52 2.04
N TYR A 50 -2.84 -10.46 1.22
CA TYR A 50 -2.65 -10.62 -0.22
C TYR A 50 -1.33 -11.34 -0.54
N ASN A 51 -0.21 -10.93 0.08
CA ASN A 51 1.08 -11.60 -0.10
C ASN A 51 1.09 -13.05 0.40
N THR A 52 0.22 -13.42 1.34
CA THR A 52 0.06 -14.80 1.82
C THR A 52 -0.68 -15.67 0.80
N ILE A 53 -1.69 -15.11 0.13
CA ILE A 53 -2.49 -15.80 -0.89
C ILE A 53 -1.70 -15.91 -2.21
N ASP A 54 -1.00 -14.85 -2.60
CA ASP A 54 -0.17 -14.78 -3.81
C ASP A 54 1.20 -14.15 -3.50
N PRO A 55 2.20 -14.97 -3.14
CA PRO A 55 3.56 -14.51 -2.88
C PRO A 55 4.15 -13.80 -4.10
N ASP A 56 4.82 -12.67 -3.86
CA ASP A 56 5.39 -11.81 -4.90
C ASP A 56 4.34 -11.18 -5.86
N PHE A 57 3.04 -11.32 -5.59
CA PHE A 57 1.95 -10.72 -6.38
C PHE A 57 2.00 -11.06 -7.88
N ARG A 58 2.51 -12.24 -8.22
CA ARG A 58 2.87 -12.60 -9.61
C ARG A 58 1.69 -12.94 -10.47
N ALA A 59 0.54 -13.31 -9.88
CA ALA A 59 -0.60 -13.73 -10.67
C ALA A 59 -1.25 -12.55 -11.42
N GLY A 60 -1.03 -11.30 -10.97
CA GLY A 60 -1.51 -10.09 -11.64
C GLY A 60 -3.04 -10.03 -11.79
N ASP A 61 -3.75 -10.87 -11.05
CA ASP A 61 -5.19 -11.10 -11.08
C ASP A 61 -5.93 -10.35 -9.97
N LEU A 62 -5.22 -9.55 -9.16
CA LEU A 62 -5.81 -8.69 -8.14
C LEU A 62 -5.17 -7.29 -8.13
N ILE A 63 -6.02 -6.27 -8.03
CA ILE A 63 -5.65 -4.88 -7.80
C ILE A 63 -6.27 -4.45 -6.47
N LEU A 64 -5.40 -4.19 -5.48
CA LEU A 64 -5.79 -3.67 -4.17
C LEU A 64 -5.60 -2.15 -4.15
N ASP A 65 -6.73 -1.43 -4.22
CA ASP A 65 -6.80 0.03 -4.19
C ASP A 65 -7.45 0.53 -2.89
N VAL A 66 -6.78 0.26 -1.78
CA VAL A 66 -7.22 0.72 -0.46
C VAL A 66 -6.33 1.87 0.00
N ASN A 67 -6.93 3.01 0.31
CA ASN A 67 -6.24 4.19 0.85
C ASN A 67 -6.61 4.38 2.32
N VAL A 68 -5.76 5.03 3.12
CA VAL A 68 -6.12 5.38 4.50
C VAL A 68 -6.97 6.65 4.51
N GLY A 69 -8.15 6.55 5.12
CA GLY A 69 -9.21 7.57 5.03
C GLY A 69 -8.97 8.90 5.71
N ASN A 70 -8.09 8.92 6.71
CA ASN A 70 -7.74 10.11 7.44
C ASN A 70 -6.30 10.50 7.16
N ALA A 71 -6.03 11.81 7.11
CA ALA A 71 -4.69 12.35 7.22
C ALA A 71 -4.15 12.00 8.61
N VAL A 72 -3.57 10.81 8.72
CA VAL A 72 -2.85 10.39 9.92
C VAL A 72 -1.61 11.28 10.00
N ASP A 73 -1.50 12.05 11.08
CA ASP A 73 -0.26 12.74 11.44
C ASP A 73 0.77 11.64 11.75
N GLY A 74 1.49 11.24 10.72
CA GLY A 74 2.52 10.23 10.77
C GLY A 74 3.86 10.85 11.16
N GLY A 75 4.84 10.00 11.44
CA GLY A 75 6.23 10.45 11.58
C GLY A 75 6.70 11.16 10.31
N LYS A 76 7.74 11.99 10.40
CA LYS A 76 8.38 12.56 9.21
C LYS A 76 9.58 11.70 8.83
N VAL A 77 9.74 11.40 7.55
CA VAL A 77 10.90 10.70 7.01
C VAL A 77 11.48 11.49 5.85
N LYS A 78 12.80 11.55 5.78
CA LYS A 78 13.55 12.18 4.70
C LYS A 78 13.96 11.14 3.68
N VAL A 79 13.82 11.48 2.41
CA VAL A 79 14.30 10.67 1.29
C VAL A 79 15.81 10.84 1.13
N VAL A 80 16.56 9.76 1.28
CA VAL A 80 18.04 9.74 1.28
C VAL A 80 18.62 8.94 0.09
N THR A 81 17.94 8.97 -1.04
CA THR A 81 18.43 8.36 -2.30
C THR A 81 19.71 9.06 -2.80
N LYS A 82 20.55 8.37 -3.58
CA LYS A 82 21.83 8.97 -4.03
C LYS A 82 21.64 10.14 -4.99
N GLU A 83 20.90 9.92 -6.09
CA GLU A 83 20.60 10.95 -7.11
C GLU A 83 19.26 10.71 -7.84
N SER A 84 18.52 9.63 -7.50
CA SER A 84 17.27 9.25 -8.16
C SER A 84 16.06 9.50 -7.28
N ASN A 85 14.91 9.74 -7.89
CA ASN A 85 13.65 9.83 -7.16
C ASN A 85 13.30 8.48 -6.51
N LEU A 86 12.73 8.54 -5.31
CA LEU A 86 12.16 7.40 -4.62
C LEU A 86 10.78 7.09 -5.22
N ASN A 87 10.59 5.86 -5.67
CA ASN A 87 9.29 5.43 -6.18
C ASN A 87 8.39 5.00 -5.03
N ILE A 88 7.19 5.57 -4.98
CA ILE A 88 6.11 5.19 -4.08
C ILE A 88 5.17 4.28 -4.87
N ARG A 89 4.96 3.05 -4.37
CA ARG A 89 4.23 1.99 -5.07
C ARG A 89 2.91 1.68 -4.38
N LYS A 90 1.95 1.10 -5.11
CA LYS A 90 0.63 0.79 -4.56
C LYS A 90 0.67 -0.20 -3.39
N GLY A 91 1.59 -1.17 -3.44
CA GLY A 91 1.78 -2.22 -2.44
C GLY A 91 3.25 -2.46 -2.07
N PRO A 92 3.52 -3.27 -1.04
CA PRO A 92 4.86 -3.61 -0.59
C PRO A 92 5.53 -4.64 -1.53
N GLY A 93 5.98 -4.20 -2.70
CA GLY A 93 6.65 -5.06 -3.69
C GLY A 93 7.23 -4.29 -4.86
N THR A 94 8.27 -4.83 -5.51
CA THR A 94 8.93 -4.18 -6.66
C THR A 94 8.10 -4.22 -7.95
N ASP A 95 7.17 -5.16 -8.02
CA ASP A 95 6.29 -5.36 -9.18
C ASP A 95 4.97 -4.57 -9.06
N GLN A 96 4.77 -3.91 -7.91
CA GLN A 96 3.60 -3.08 -7.67
C GLN A 96 3.67 -1.76 -8.47
N PRO A 97 2.55 -1.29 -9.03
CA PRO A 97 2.53 -0.08 -9.85
C PRO A 97 2.99 1.14 -9.04
N ILE A 98 3.75 2.03 -9.68
CA ILE A 98 4.20 3.29 -9.10
C ILE A 98 3.02 4.25 -9.10
N VAL A 99 2.66 4.74 -7.92
CA VAL A 99 1.56 5.70 -7.72
C VAL A 99 2.07 7.10 -7.44
N GLY A 100 3.31 7.26 -6.97
CA GLY A 100 3.90 8.56 -6.66
C GLY A 100 5.42 8.52 -6.70
N LYS A 101 6.05 9.68 -6.60
CA LYS A 101 7.51 9.82 -6.56
C LYS A 101 7.91 10.94 -5.61
N ALA A 102 8.91 10.69 -4.77
CA ALA A 102 9.50 11.70 -3.91
C ALA A 102 10.95 11.99 -4.35
N ALA A 103 11.34 13.26 -4.37
CA ALA A 103 12.69 13.66 -4.75
C ALA A 103 13.70 13.40 -3.63
N HIS A 104 14.98 13.30 -3.98
CA HIS A 104 16.03 13.25 -2.97
C HIS A 104 16.00 14.50 -2.09
N GLY A 105 16.04 14.30 -0.77
CA GLY A 105 16.00 15.36 0.22
C GLY A 105 14.59 15.75 0.67
N ASP A 106 13.54 15.27 -0.01
CA ASP A 106 12.16 15.53 0.39
C ASP A 106 11.86 14.92 1.75
N THR A 107 11.09 15.65 2.56
CA THR A 107 10.50 15.13 3.79
C THR A 107 9.05 14.76 3.49
N ILE A 108 8.73 13.48 3.63
CA ILE A 108 7.39 12.93 3.44
C ILE A 108 6.85 12.38 4.76
N THR A 109 5.57 12.01 4.79
CA THR A 109 4.91 11.52 5.99
C THR A 109 4.97 9.99 6.03
N LEU A 110 5.52 9.42 7.10
CA LEU A 110 5.51 8.00 7.41
C LEU A 110 4.23 7.65 8.16
N LEU A 111 3.34 6.90 7.50
CA LEU A 111 2.07 6.49 8.08
C LEU A 111 2.21 5.22 8.93
N SER A 112 2.91 4.21 8.44
CA SER A 112 3.17 2.97 9.18
C SER A 112 4.31 2.17 8.53
N LYS A 113 4.86 1.20 9.25
CA LYS A 113 5.87 0.27 8.74
C LYS A 113 5.19 -1.06 8.45
N ALA A 114 5.04 -1.40 7.17
CA ALA A 114 4.40 -2.66 6.78
C ALA A 114 5.28 -3.86 7.13
N ASN A 115 6.59 -3.73 6.88
CA ASN A 115 7.62 -4.69 7.24
C ASN A 115 9.00 -3.99 7.26
N ASP A 116 10.07 -4.77 7.42
CA ASP A 116 11.44 -4.24 7.51
C ASP A 116 11.90 -3.52 6.23
N GLN A 117 11.36 -3.91 5.07
CA GLN A 117 11.77 -3.39 3.76
C GLN A 117 10.81 -2.34 3.19
N TRP A 118 9.53 -2.34 3.58
CA TRP A 118 8.48 -1.52 2.99
C TRP A 118 7.73 -0.72 4.04
N TRP A 119 7.76 0.59 3.89
CA TRP A 119 7.05 1.52 4.75
C TRP A 119 5.93 2.22 3.98
N LEU A 120 4.77 2.33 4.60
CA LEU A 120 3.65 3.09 4.08
C LEU A 120 3.91 4.58 4.33
N VAL A 121 3.97 5.35 3.26
CA VAL A 121 4.25 6.77 3.26
C VAL A 121 3.20 7.53 2.47
N LYS A 122 3.12 8.83 2.73
CA LYS A 122 2.32 9.80 2.00
C LYS A 122 3.21 10.96 1.59
N ASP A 123 3.27 11.23 0.30
CA ASP A 123 4.05 12.35 -0.23
C ASP A 123 3.36 13.70 -0.01
N ASN A 124 4.01 14.76 -0.51
CA ASN A 124 3.54 16.13 -0.36
C ASN A 124 2.35 16.46 -1.27
N ASP A 125 2.15 15.70 -2.34
CA ASP A 125 0.99 15.80 -3.24
C ASP A 125 -0.24 15.06 -2.67
N GLY A 126 -0.03 14.28 -1.61
CA GLY A 126 -1.07 13.56 -0.88
C GLY A 126 -1.28 12.13 -1.39
N GLU A 127 -0.42 11.64 -2.28
CA GLU A 127 -0.43 10.29 -2.79
C GLU A 127 0.15 9.34 -1.74
N GLU A 128 -0.60 8.28 -1.45
CA GLU A 128 -0.24 7.28 -0.45
C GLU A 128 0.22 5.98 -1.11
N GLY A 129 1.33 5.44 -0.62
CA GLY A 129 1.80 4.12 -1.03
C GLY A 129 3.00 3.65 -0.24
N TYR A 130 3.63 2.58 -0.72
CA TYR A 130 4.75 1.93 -0.10
C TYR A 130 6.05 2.34 -0.76
N ALA A 131 7.02 2.71 0.07
CA ALA A 131 8.37 3.02 -0.34
C ALA A 131 9.37 2.13 0.39
N TYR A 132 10.51 1.89 -0.26
CA TYR A 132 11.53 1.00 0.29
C TYR A 132 12.28 1.71 1.43
N SER A 133 12.28 1.09 2.61
CA SER A 133 12.77 1.66 3.87
C SER A 133 14.23 2.07 3.83
N GLN A 134 15.06 1.37 3.06
CA GLN A 134 16.50 1.66 2.91
C GLN A 134 16.80 3.08 2.38
N TYR A 135 15.81 3.72 1.75
CA TYR A 135 15.93 5.07 1.19
C TYR A 135 15.22 6.14 2.03
N LEU A 136 14.76 5.77 3.23
CA LEU A 136 14.03 6.63 4.13
C LEU A 136 14.75 6.72 5.48
N GLU A 137 14.93 7.95 5.95
CA GLU A 137 15.51 8.22 7.26
C GLU A 137 14.49 8.95 8.14
N PRO A 138 14.12 8.42 9.32
CA PRO A 138 13.25 9.14 10.26
C PRO A 138 13.84 10.49 10.65
N VAL A 139 13.05 11.56 10.49
CA VAL A 139 13.40 12.89 10.98
C VAL A 139 12.98 12.95 12.44
N SER A 140 13.97 13.08 13.33
CA SER A 140 13.77 13.23 14.79
C SER A 140 13.72 14.69 15.20
#